data_AF-A0A1V2ZYX8-F1
#
_entry.id   AF-A0A1V2ZYX8-F1
#
_cell.length_a   1.000
_cell.length_b   1.000
_cell.length_c   1.000
_cell.angle_alpha   90.00
_cell.angle_beta   90.00
_cell.angle_gamma   90.00
#
_symmetry.space_group_name_H-M   'P 1'
#
loop_
_entity.id
_entity.type
_entity.pdbx_description
1 polymer ?
#
loop_
_entity_poly.entity_id
_entity_poly.type
_entity_poly.pdbx_seq_one_letter_code
_entity_poly.pdbx_strand_id
1 'polypeptide(L)'
;MPRVAGRLAAWLTGAALVLLAAPAPGGTLYQETLERSDWTRVEIDDLCRLEQRVRHGGSLQFETRPGLAVRAFWDPPYPVPGRSQAPLETGAPEWLPGDGPAPLSLMLRAGPDDRYRVPDDRVQALKARLLAGHDVRIGFPDGEDIVHFRGIRFGRRVEGFRICQAEQGMAEGAPEAGDGTARERWVVYFDSGRTALDGEARATLDRVVAALDGVEGPRLRVIGLTDAEGPDRVNRRISQQRAETVRDALGEAGLGTADIEIEAGGVAPGVEDESRDARRAEIWWVGERGSSGSGPQGEDPAPEAARDADPAGDDPAAPQPVEPGGGTAW
;
A
#
# COMPACT_ATOMS: atom_id res chain seq x y z
N MET A 1 -76.41 -9.88 -63.19
CA MET A 1 -75.38 -8.82 -62.97
C MET A 1 -76.06 -7.68 -62.23
N PRO A 2 -75.51 -7.04 -61.17
CA PRO A 2 -74.22 -7.21 -60.49
C PRO A 2 -74.36 -7.68 -59.01
N ARG A 3 -73.21 -7.88 -58.38
CA ARG A 3 -72.95 -8.40 -57.03
C ARG A 3 -72.97 -7.27 -55.99
N VAL A 4 -73.42 -7.55 -54.77
CA VAL A 4 -72.98 -6.81 -53.58
C VAL A 4 -72.60 -7.83 -52.51
N ALA A 5 -71.29 -8.00 -52.32
CA ALA A 5 -70.69 -8.82 -51.27
C ALA A 5 -70.57 -7.96 -50.00
N GLY A 6 -71.35 -8.28 -48.97
CA GLY A 6 -71.18 -7.72 -47.62
C GLY A 6 -70.11 -8.50 -46.87
N ARG A 7 -68.93 -7.91 -46.68
CA ARG A 7 -67.89 -8.43 -45.80
C ARG A 7 -68.28 -8.15 -44.34
N LEU A 8 -68.52 -9.21 -43.57
CA LEU A 8 -68.59 -9.13 -42.10
C LEU A 8 -67.17 -8.89 -41.56
N ALA A 9 -66.93 -7.70 -41.03
CA ALA A 9 -65.69 -7.37 -40.33
C ALA A 9 -65.76 -7.93 -38.91
N ALA A 10 -64.95 -8.95 -38.62
CA ALA A 10 -64.71 -9.45 -37.28
C ALA A 10 -63.83 -8.45 -36.53
N TRP A 11 -64.40 -7.76 -35.54
CA TRP A 11 -63.64 -6.98 -34.57
C TRP A 11 -63.19 -7.92 -33.44
N LEU A 12 -61.96 -8.44 -33.55
CA LEU A 12 -61.25 -8.99 -32.40
C LEU A 12 -60.60 -7.81 -31.67
N THR A 13 -61.23 -7.36 -30.58
CA THR A 13 -60.61 -6.45 -29.61
C THR A 13 -59.44 -7.18 -28.95
N GLY A 14 -58.23 -6.96 -29.45
CA GLY A 14 -57.01 -7.33 -28.76
C GLY A 14 -56.85 -6.47 -27.51
N ALA A 15 -57.13 -7.04 -26.34
CA ALA A 15 -56.74 -6.45 -25.07
C ALA A 15 -55.21 -6.55 -24.96
N ALA A 16 -54.51 -5.46 -25.29
CA ALA A 16 -53.09 -5.34 -25.03
C ALA A 16 -52.89 -5.28 -23.50
N LEU A 17 -52.48 -6.42 -22.93
CA LEU A 17 -52.05 -6.50 -21.54
C LEU A 17 -50.73 -5.72 -21.42
N VAL A 18 -50.82 -4.45 -21.02
CA VAL A 18 -49.65 -3.65 -20.65
C VAL A 18 -49.12 -4.24 -19.35
N LEU A 19 -48.10 -5.10 -19.45
CA LEU A 19 -47.27 -5.50 -18.33
C LEU A 19 -46.52 -4.26 -17.84
N LEU A 20 -47.03 -3.62 -16.79
CA LEU A 20 -46.27 -2.68 -15.98
C LEU A 20 -45.13 -3.49 -15.34
N ALA A 21 -43.92 -3.35 -15.90
CA ALA A 21 -42.72 -3.82 -15.24
C ALA A 21 -42.61 -3.08 -13.90
N ALA A 22 -42.73 -3.81 -12.79
CA ALA A 22 -42.41 -3.26 -11.49
C ALA A 22 -40.94 -2.81 -11.50
N PRO A 23 -40.60 -1.60 -11.01
CA PRO A 23 -39.20 -1.21 -10.88
C PRO A 23 -38.51 -2.27 -10.01
N ALA A 24 -37.40 -2.82 -10.50
CA ALA A 24 -36.53 -3.62 -9.65
C ALA A 24 -36.15 -2.77 -8.42
N PRO A 25 -36.09 -3.35 -7.21
CA PRO A 25 -35.61 -2.62 -6.05
C PRO A 25 -34.16 -2.22 -6.32
N GLY A 26 -33.92 -0.96 -6.67
CA GLY A 26 -32.58 -0.44 -6.87
C GLY A 26 -31.83 -0.38 -5.54
N GLY A 27 -30.51 -0.56 -5.60
CA GLY A 27 -29.63 -0.45 -4.44
C GLY A 27 -29.74 0.86 -3.66
N THR A 28 -29.45 0.78 -2.37
CA THR A 28 -29.45 1.90 -1.43
C THR A 28 -28.12 2.66 -1.52
N LEU A 29 -28.19 3.99 -1.63
CA LEU A 29 -27.01 4.86 -1.52
C LEU A 29 -26.83 5.34 -0.08
N TYR A 30 -25.81 4.82 0.60
CA TYR A 30 -25.37 5.28 1.91
C TYR A 30 -24.41 6.46 1.77
N GLN A 31 -24.81 7.63 2.28
CA GLN A 31 -23.99 8.84 2.27
C GLN A 31 -24.30 9.73 3.47
N GLU A 32 -23.32 10.54 3.89
CA GLU A 32 -23.54 11.63 4.84
C GLU A 32 -23.73 12.96 4.12
N THR A 33 -24.38 13.91 4.80
CA THR A 33 -24.51 15.27 4.30
C THR A 33 -23.14 15.96 4.25
N LEU A 34 -23.02 17.07 3.52
CA LEU A 34 -21.75 17.82 3.41
C LEU A 34 -21.24 18.31 4.77
N GLU A 35 -22.15 18.65 5.69
CA GLU A 35 -21.86 19.14 7.03
C GLU A 35 -21.34 18.01 7.94
N ARG A 36 -21.87 16.79 7.76
CA ARG A 36 -21.51 15.61 8.58
C ARG A 36 -20.33 14.83 8.04
N SER A 37 -20.04 14.96 6.74
CA SER A 37 -18.94 14.26 6.07
C SER A 37 -17.59 14.83 6.48
N ASP A 38 -16.96 14.32 7.52
CA ASP A 38 -15.62 14.78 7.94
C ASP A 38 -14.62 13.64 7.98
N TRP A 39 -13.35 13.99 7.74
CA TRP A 39 -12.23 13.08 7.95
C TRP A 39 -11.67 13.33 9.33
N THR A 40 -11.70 12.32 10.18
CA THR A 40 -11.26 12.39 11.57
C THR A 40 -9.94 11.66 11.74
N ARG A 41 -8.99 12.31 12.42
CA ARG A 41 -7.75 11.67 12.85
C ARG A 41 -8.02 10.91 14.15
N VAL A 42 -7.56 9.68 14.22
CA VAL A 42 -7.65 8.79 15.37
C VAL A 42 -6.24 8.28 15.64
N GLU A 43 -5.78 8.41 16.89
CA GLU A 43 -4.47 7.94 17.35
C GLU A 43 -4.71 6.90 18.44
N ILE A 44 -4.22 5.68 18.22
CA ILE A 44 -4.36 4.56 19.16
C ILE A 44 -2.98 3.90 19.26
N ASP A 45 -2.32 4.04 20.40
CA ASP A 45 -0.94 3.57 20.61
C ASP A 45 0.02 4.12 19.52
N ASP A 46 0.57 3.24 18.67
CA ASP A 46 1.44 3.57 17.54
C ASP A 46 0.69 3.69 16.19
N LEU A 47 -0.63 3.51 16.18
CA LEU A 47 -1.45 3.58 14.98
C LEU A 47 -1.92 5.02 14.73
N CYS A 48 -1.42 5.61 13.66
CA CYS A 48 -2.01 6.80 13.05
C CYS A 48 -3.11 6.36 12.08
N ARG A 49 -4.35 6.78 12.32
CA ARG A 49 -5.51 6.54 11.45
C ARG A 49 -6.16 7.85 11.02
N LEU A 50 -6.52 7.94 9.74
CA LEU A 50 -7.40 8.97 9.21
C LEU A 50 -8.63 8.30 8.61
N GLU A 51 -9.81 8.53 9.19
CA GLU A 51 -11.05 7.83 8.83
C GLU A 51 -12.19 8.78 8.44
N GLN A 52 -13.07 8.33 7.56
CA GLN A 52 -14.40 8.91 7.35
C GLN A 52 -15.44 7.81 7.52
N ARG A 53 -16.43 8.05 8.38
CA ARG A 53 -17.51 7.12 8.67
C ARG A 53 -18.80 7.56 7.98
N VAL A 54 -19.52 6.61 7.40
CA VAL A 54 -20.86 6.79 6.82
C VAL A 54 -21.83 5.86 7.54
N ARG A 55 -22.97 6.39 8.04
CA ARG A 55 -23.99 5.55 8.68
C ARG A 55 -24.47 4.45 7.74
N HIS A 56 -24.45 3.21 8.24
CA HIS A 56 -24.83 2.02 7.48
C HIS A 56 -23.99 1.80 6.21
N GLY A 57 -22.94 2.58 5.98
CA GLY A 57 -21.98 2.46 4.88
C GLY A 57 -20.60 1.97 5.32
N GLY A 58 -20.33 1.99 6.64
CA GLY A 58 -19.03 1.62 7.21
C GLY A 58 -18.04 2.79 7.23
N SER A 59 -16.75 2.47 7.23
CA SER A 59 -15.66 3.43 7.35
C SER A 59 -14.59 3.24 6.28
N LEU A 60 -14.19 4.32 5.61
CA LEU A 60 -13.00 4.34 4.76
C LEU A 60 -11.86 4.97 5.56
N GLN A 61 -10.74 4.27 5.67
CA GLN A 61 -9.62 4.69 6.51
C GLN A 61 -8.26 4.51 5.85
N PHE A 62 -7.39 5.48 6.10
CA PHE A 62 -5.95 5.41 5.85
C PHE A 62 -5.24 5.19 7.17
N GLU A 63 -4.37 4.21 7.23
CA GLU A 63 -3.70 3.77 8.45
C GLU A 63 -2.22 3.62 8.22
N THR A 64 -1.42 3.95 9.22
CA THR A 64 0.02 3.70 9.21
C THR A 64 0.54 3.54 10.62
N ARG A 65 1.66 2.85 10.75
CA ARG A 65 2.49 2.81 11.97
C ARG A 65 3.90 3.29 11.62
N PRO A 66 4.73 3.65 12.61
CA PRO A 66 6.13 3.99 12.37
C PRO A 66 6.85 2.94 11.53
N GLY A 67 7.55 3.39 10.49
CA GLY A 67 8.29 2.55 9.54
C GLY A 67 7.43 1.77 8.54
N LEU A 68 6.10 1.70 8.70
CA LEU A 68 5.20 1.05 7.76
C LEU A 68 4.67 2.02 6.71
N ALA A 69 4.35 1.48 5.53
CA ALA A 69 3.66 2.19 4.48
C ALA A 69 2.22 2.47 4.87
N VAL A 70 1.70 3.59 4.37
CA VAL A 70 0.28 3.92 4.51
C VAL A 70 -0.54 2.88 3.76
N ARG A 71 -1.49 2.26 4.46
CA ARG A 71 -2.47 1.32 3.91
C ARG A 71 -3.85 1.94 3.94
N ALA A 72 -4.73 1.51 3.05
CA ALA A 72 -6.11 1.97 3.01
C ALA A 72 -7.08 0.78 3.04
N PHE A 73 -8.14 0.94 3.82
CA PHE A 73 -9.13 -0.09 4.04
C PHE A 73 -10.53 0.49 4.03
N TRP A 74 -11.48 -0.30 3.56
CA TRP A 74 -12.89 -0.11 3.84
C TRP A 74 -13.34 -1.16 4.86
N ASP A 75 -13.85 -0.69 5.99
CA ASP A 75 -14.46 -1.51 7.03
C ASP A 75 -15.98 -1.45 6.86
N PRO A 76 -16.62 -2.54 6.37
CA PRO A 76 -18.05 -2.57 6.14
C PRO A 76 -18.83 -2.51 7.48
N PRO A 77 -20.09 -2.05 7.46
CA PRO A 77 -20.91 -1.90 8.67
C PRO A 77 -21.36 -3.24 9.28
N TYR A 78 -21.13 -4.35 8.57
CA TYR A 78 -21.38 -5.72 9.00
C TYR A 78 -20.32 -6.64 8.37
N PRO A 79 -20.00 -7.78 9.00
CA PRO A 79 -19.09 -8.77 8.43
C PRO A 79 -19.62 -9.26 7.07
N VAL A 80 -18.77 -9.22 6.06
CA VAL A 80 -19.07 -9.70 4.70
C VAL A 80 -18.20 -10.93 4.45
N PRO A 81 -18.71 -12.04 3.89
CA PRO A 81 -17.95 -13.28 3.75
C PRO A 81 -16.55 -13.08 3.13
N GLY A 82 -15.50 -13.60 3.77
CA GLY A 82 -14.07 -13.34 3.49
C GLY A 82 -13.50 -13.73 2.11
N ARG A 83 -14.32 -13.89 1.07
CA ARG A 83 -13.91 -14.15 -0.32
C ARG A 83 -14.58 -13.22 -1.34
N SER A 84 -15.42 -12.30 -0.91
CA SER A 84 -16.08 -11.38 -1.82
C SER A 84 -15.17 -10.20 -2.18
N GLN A 85 -15.48 -9.57 -3.31
CA GLN A 85 -14.76 -8.43 -3.84
C GLN A 85 -15.70 -7.23 -3.90
N ALA A 86 -15.19 -6.03 -3.62
CA ALA A 86 -15.97 -4.81 -3.63
C ALA A 86 -15.40 -3.84 -4.68
N PRO A 87 -16.18 -3.41 -5.70
CA PRO A 87 -15.70 -2.41 -6.63
C PRO A 87 -15.58 -1.05 -5.94
N LEU A 88 -14.44 -0.39 -6.09
CA LEU A 88 -14.21 0.99 -5.65
C LEU A 88 -14.00 1.88 -6.86
N GLU A 89 -14.75 2.98 -6.92
CA GLU A 89 -14.60 3.99 -7.96
C GLU A 89 -14.38 5.36 -7.33
N THR A 90 -13.53 6.17 -7.94
CA THR A 90 -13.39 7.59 -7.58
C THR A 90 -13.95 8.48 -8.67
N GLY A 91 -14.52 9.62 -8.30
CA GLY A 91 -15.03 10.58 -9.27
C GLY A 91 -14.99 12.00 -8.74
N ALA A 92 -14.59 12.93 -9.59
CA ALA A 92 -14.76 14.35 -9.32
C ALA A 92 -16.27 14.65 -9.15
N PRO A 93 -16.65 15.48 -8.16
CA PRO A 93 -18.00 16.04 -8.13
C PRO A 93 -18.30 16.81 -9.42
N GLU A 94 -19.56 16.85 -9.85
CA GLU A 94 -19.96 17.49 -11.11
C GLU A 94 -19.58 18.99 -11.20
N TRP A 95 -19.48 19.65 -10.05
CA TRP A 95 -19.12 21.07 -9.97
C TRP A 95 -17.60 21.32 -10.02
N LEU A 96 -16.77 20.28 -9.94
CA LEU A 96 -15.32 20.39 -9.96
C LEU A 96 -14.80 20.28 -11.41
N PRO A 97 -13.98 21.24 -11.89
CA PRO A 97 -13.49 21.26 -13.27
C PRO A 97 -12.60 20.05 -13.61
N GLY A 98 -12.57 19.68 -14.89
CA GLY A 98 -11.99 18.43 -15.41
C GLY A 98 -10.47 18.34 -15.49
N ASP A 99 -9.72 19.30 -14.93
CA ASP A 99 -8.24 19.31 -14.95
C ASP A 99 -7.60 18.44 -13.84
N GLY A 100 -8.40 17.59 -13.21
CA GLY A 100 -7.99 16.68 -12.14
C GLY A 100 -7.45 15.33 -12.64
N PRO A 101 -6.89 14.51 -11.73
CA PRO A 101 -6.46 13.16 -12.07
C PRO A 101 -7.64 12.32 -12.57
N ALA A 102 -7.41 11.44 -13.56
CA ALA A 102 -8.46 10.57 -14.07
C ALA A 102 -9.10 9.72 -12.94
N PRO A 103 -10.43 9.42 -13.04
CA PRO A 103 -11.11 8.46 -12.19
C PRO A 103 -10.32 7.18 -11.99
N LEU A 104 -10.46 6.61 -10.79
CA LEU A 104 -9.76 5.40 -10.38
C LEU A 104 -10.80 4.32 -10.11
N SER A 105 -10.76 3.23 -10.86
CA SER A 105 -11.54 2.03 -10.59
C SER A 105 -10.62 0.92 -10.07
N LEU A 106 -10.99 0.32 -8.94
CA LEU A 106 -10.27 -0.75 -8.26
C LEU A 106 -11.25 -1.86 -7.88
N MET A 107 -10.70 -3.05 -7.64
CA MET A 107 -11.43 -4.14 -7.02
C MET A 107 -10.78 -4.46 -5.67
N LEU A 108 -11.49 -4.16 -4.60
CA LEU A 108 -11.03 -4.42 -3.24
C LEU A 108 -11.18 -5.90 -2.91
N ARG A 109 -10.29 -6.41 -2.06
CA ARG A 109 -10.33 -7.80 -1.58
C ARG A 109 -10.57 -7.84 -0.09
N ALA A 110 -11.46 -8.73 0.35
CA ALA A 110 -11.63 -9.03 1.77
C ALA A 110 -10.33 -9.60 2.34
N GLY A 111 -9.89 -9.06 3.47
CA GLY A 111 -8.80 -9.58 4.30
C GLY A 111 -9.32 -10.52 5.39
N PRO A 112 -8.42 -11.09 6.21
CA PRO A 112 -8.78 -12.02 7.28
C PRO A 112 -9.60 -11.37 8.41
N ASP A 113 -9.57 -10.03 8.52
CA ASP A 113 -10.27 -9.26 9.55
C ASP A 113 -11.65 -8.75 9.08
N ASP A 114 -12.24 -9.36 8.04
CA ASP A 114 -13.48 -8.92 7.37
C ASP A 114 -13.44 -7.49 6.78
N ARG A 115 -12.24 -6.91 6.68
CA ARG A 115 -11.98 -5.58 6.10
C ARG A 115 -11.54 -5.70 4.65
N TYR A 116 -11.98 -4.77 3.81
CA TYR A 116 -11.60 -4.71 2.40
C TYR A 116 -10.34 -3.87 2.22
N ARG A 117 -9.27 -4.48 1.71
CA ARG A 117 -7.99 -3.82 1.49
C ARG A 117 -7.92 -3.19 0.09
N VAL A 118 -7.47 -1.94 0.05
CA VAL A 118 -7.01 -1.30 -1.19
C VAL A 118 -5.63 -1.86 -1.53
N PRO A 119 -5.36 -2.33 -2.77
CA PRO A 119 -4.04 -2.81 -3.16
C PRO A 119 -2.95 -1.78 -2.85
N ASP A 120 -1.84 -2.21 -2.25
CA ASP A 120 -0.80 -1.32 -1.70
C ASP A 120 -0.22 -0.36 -2.75
N ASP A 121 0.02 -0.87 -3.96
CA ASP A 121 0.49 -0.12 -5.13
C ASP A 121 -0.52 0.95 -5.60
N ARG A 122 -1.78 0.86 -5.17
CA ARG A 122 -2.87 1.77 -5.55
C ARG A 122 -3.27 2.74 -4.44
N VAL A 123 -2.75 2.61 -3.22
CA VAL A 123 -3.09 3.49 -2.09
C VAL A 123 -2.70 4.95 -2.38
N GLN A 124 -1.51 5.19 -2.95
CA GLN A 124 -1.08 6.55 -3.29
C GLN A 124 -1.94 7.17 -4.40
N ALA A 125 -2.35 6.36 -5.39
CA ALA A 125 -3.26 6.81 -6.44
C ALA A 125 -4.62 7.23 -5.85
N LEU A 126 -5.19 6.43 -4.95
CA LEU A 126 -6.44 6.76 -4.26
C LEU A 126 -6.31 8.05 -3.45
N LYS A 127 -5.22 8.18 -2.67
CA LYS A 127 -4.92 9.39 -1.90
C LYS A 127 -4.83 10.64 -2.79
N ALA A 128 -4.19 10.54 -3.95
CA ALA A 128 -4.07 11.65 -4.90
C ALA A 128 -5.44 12.12 -5.43
N ARG A 129 -6.39 11.20 -5.67
CA ARG A 129 -7.75 11.55 -6.10
C ARG A 129 -8.51 12.28 -5.00
N LEU A 130 -8.45 11.79 -3.76
CA LEU A 130 -9.05 12.47 -2.61
C LEU A 130 -8.44 13.86 -2.36
N LEU A 131 -7.12 14.01 -2.53
CA LEU A 131 -6.43 15.31 -2.49
C LEU A 131 -6.92 16.26 -3.58
N ALA A 132 -7.20 15.73 -4.78
CA ALA A 132 -7.81 16.48 -5.87
C ALA A 132 -9.32 16.73 -5.69
N GLY A 133 -9.91 16.30 -4.57
CA GLY A 133 -11.32 16.54 -4.25
C GLY A 133 -12.29 15.52 -4.86
N HIS A 134 -11.80 14.40 -5.40
CA HIS A 134 -12.67 13.30 -5.82
C HIS A 134 -13.35 12.69 -4.60
N ASP A 135 -14.58 12.23 -4.81
CA ASP A 135 -15.27 11.35 -3.88
C ASP A 135 -14.98 9.88 -4.21
N VAL A 136 -15.23 9.00 -3.25
CA VAL A 136 -15.04 7.54 -3.37
C VAL A 136 -16.39 6.86 -3.22
N ARG A 137 -16.71 5.94 -4.13
CA ARG A 137 -17.89 5.08 -4.08
C ARG A 137 -17.44 3.63 -4.01
N ILE A 138 -18.05 2.85 -3.12
CA ILE A 138 -17.77 1.43 -2.98
C ILE A 138 -19.09 0.67 -3.09
N GLY A 139 -19.16 -0.28 -4.02
CA GLY A 139 -20.30 -1.18 -4.15
C GLY A 139 -20.21 -2.30 -3.12
N PHE A 140 -21.33 -2.59 -2.46
CA PHE A 140 -21.40 -3.69 -1.50
C PHE A 140 -21.34 -5.03 -2.24
N PRO A 141 -20.61 -6.04 -1.72
CA PRO A 141 -20.42 -7.29 -2.46
C PRO A 141 -21.68 -8.17 -2.56
N ASP A 142 -22.59 -8.06 -1.59
CA ASP A 142 -23.78 -8.92 -1.48
C ASP A 142 -25.05 -8.27 -2.08
N GLY A 143 -24.91 -7.18 -2.84
CA GLY A 143 -26.08 -6.48 -3.40
C GLY A 143 -25.74 -5.31 -4.31
N GLU A 144 -26.74 -4.47 -4.55
CA GLU A 144 -26.61 -3.26 -5.38
C GLU A 144 -26.34 -1.99 -4.54
N ASP A 145 -26.24 -2.13 -3.23
CA ASP A 145 -26.01 -1.00 -2.33
C ASP A 145 -24.64 -0.37 -2.59
N ILE A 146 -24.54 0.95 -2.36
CA ILE A 146 -23.32 1.73 -2.57
C ILE A 146 -23.10 2.61 -1.36
N VAL A 147 -21.87 2.66 -0.85
CA VAL A 147 -21.45 3.70 0.10
C VAL A 147 -20.66 4.78 -0.63
N HIS A 148 -20.94 6.04 -0.31
CA HIS A 148 -20.30 7.22 -0.88
C HIS A 148 -19.57 8.02 0.20
N PHE A 149 -18.25 7.97 0.15
CA PHE A 149 -17.32 8.73 0.97
C PHE A 149 -16.92 10.03 0.25
N ARG A 150 -16.92 11.15 0.98
CA ARG A 150 -16.69 12.46 0.38
C ARG A 150 -15.23 12.90 0.55
N GLY A 151 -14.60 13.35 -0.53
CA GLY A 151 -13.25 13.91 -0.52
C GLY A 151 -13.15 15.28 0.16
N ILE A 152 -14.29 15.90 0.49
CA ILE A 152 -14.33 17.20 1.17
C ILE A 152 -13.50 17.17 2.46
N ARG A 153 -12.71 18.23 2.67
CA ARG A 153 -11.79 18.40 3.83
C ARG A 153 -10.65 17.38 3.92
N PHE A 154 -10.55 16.38 3.04
CA PHE A 154 -9.44 15.41 3.06
C PHE A 154 -8.07 16.10 3.06
N GLY A 155 -7.87 17.05 2.13
CA GLY A 155 -6.61 17.80 2.02
C GLY A 155 -6.17 18.53 3.29
N ARG A 156 -7.11 19.10 4.07
CA ARG A 156 -6.78 19.74 5.36
C ARG A 156 -6.46 18.74 6.46
N ARG A 157 -7.02 17.54 6.38
CA ARG A 157 -6.92 16.52 7.44
C ARG A 157 -5.72 15.60 7.24
N VAL A 158 -5.37 15.32 5.99
CA VAL A 158 -4.21 14.50 5.64
C VAL A 158 -2.89 15.17 5.99
N GLU A 159 -2.83 16.51 6.02
CA GLU A 159 -1.64 17.22 6.51
C GLU A 159 -1.39 16.93 8.01
N GLY A 160 -2.42 16.97 8.83
CA GLY A 160 -2.34 16.57 10.25
C GLY A 160 -2.04 15.08 10.46
N PHE A 161 -2.27 14.24 9.46
CA PHE A 161 -1.86 12.83 9.44
C PHE A 161 -0.37 12.66 9.09
N ARG A 162 0.23 13.58 8.31
CA ARG A 162 1.70 13.58 8.07
C ARG A 162 2.47 13.94 9.33
N ILE A 163 1.95 14.85 10.14
CA ILE A 163 2.59 15.24 11.41
C ILE A 163 2.66 14.05 12.38
N CYS A 164 1.61 13.22 12.45
CA CYS A 164 1.62 11.98 13.24
C CYS A 164 2.78 11.04 12.83
N GLN A 165 3.11 10.97 11.54
CA GLN A 165 4.26 10.19 11.06
C GLN A 165 5.61 10.82 11.46
N ALA A 166 5.71 12.15 11.48
CA ALA A 166 6.94 12.85 11.79
C ALA A 166 7.25 12.87 13.30
N GLU A 167 6.24 13.03 14.16
CA GLU A 167 6.41 13.05 15.62
C GLU A 167 6.79 11.67 16.18
N GLN A 168 6.31 10.57 15.56
CA GLN A 168 6.70 9.21 15.94
C GLN A 168 8.02 8.73 15.31
N GLY A 169 8.55 9.44 14.31
CA GLY A 169 9.86 9.19 13.69
C GLY A 169 11.04 9.82 14.42
N MET A 170 10.79 10.64 15.45
CA MET A 170 11.81 11.32 16.26
C MET A 170 12.22 10.51 17.51
N ALA A 171 11.95 9.21 17.55
CA ALA A 171 12.73 8.31 18.39
C ALA A 171 14.16 8.24 17.82
N GLU A 172 15.00 9.19 18.25
CA GLU A 172 16.43 9.25 17.90
C GLU A 172 17.08 7.87 18.04
N GLY A 173 17.63 7.37 16.93
CA GLY A 173 18.54 6.23 16.92
C GLY A 173 18.04 4.95 16.29
N ALA A 174 16.79 4.86 15.80
CA ALA A 174 16.34 3.63 15.13
C ALA A 174 17.15 3.41 13.86
N PRO A 175 17.74 2.20 13.64
CA PRO A 175 18.21 1.88 12.30
C PRO A 175 17.04 2.12 11.37
N GLU A 176 17.28 2.75 10.21
CA GLU A 176 16.27 3.13 9.22
C GLU A 176 15.58 1.88 8.64
N ALA A 177 14.75 1.27 9.48
CA ALA A 177 14.16 -0.05 9.36
C ALA A 177 12.87 -0.03 8.53
N GLY A 178 12.40 1.16 8.18
CA GLY A 178 11.47 1.36 7.07
C GLY A 178 11.63 2.78 6.54
N ASP A 179 11.95 2.90 5.25
CA ASP A 179 11.76 4.13 4.46
C ASP A 179 10.26 4.46 4.23
N GLY A 180 9.38 3.88 5.05
CA GLY A 180 7.93 3.92 4.87
C GLY A 180 7.42 3.04 3.73
N THR A 181 8.21 2.10 3.19
CA THR A 181 7.75 1.16 2.15
C THR A 181 7.32 -0.21 2.70
N ALA A 182 7.66 -0.54 3.94
CA ALA A 182 7.32 -1.83 4.51
C ALA A 182 5.80 -1.99 4.68
N ARG A 183 5.27 -3.12 4.20
CA ARG A 183 3.84 -3.45 4.22
C ARG A 183 3.36 -3.97 5.57
N GLU A 184 4.22 -4.69 6.26
CA GLU A 184 3.93 -5.31 7.57
C GLU A 184 5.22 -5.53 8.37
N ARG A 185 5.07 -5.60 9.70
CA ARG A 185 6.16 -5.79 10.65
C ARG A 185 5.79 -6.79 11.74
N TRP A 186 6.73 -7.66 12.10
CA TRP A 186 6.64 -8.55 13.25
C TRP A 186 7.85 -8.40 14.16
N VAL A 187 7.67 -8.71 15.45
CA VAL A 187 8.72 -8.62 16.46
C VAL A 187 8.96 -9.97 17.10
N VAL A 188 10.21 -10.39 17.13
CA VAL A 188 10.69 -11.59 17.80
C VAL A 188 11.56 -11.19 18.98
N TYR A 189 11.21 -11.66 20.17
CA TYR A 189 11.94 -11.35 21.39
C TYR A 189 12.94 -12.44 21.77
N PHE A 190 14.00 -12.04 22.48
CA PHE A 190 15.04 -12.94 22.97
C PHE A 190 15.25 -12.80 24.48
N ASP A 191 15.58 -13.93 25.12
CA ASP A 191 16.07 -13.93 26.49
C ASP A 191 17.43 -13.21 26.61
N SER A 192 17.73 -12.74 27.83
CA SER A 192 18.99 -12.06 28.13
C SER A 192 20.20 -12.91 27.76
N GLY A 193 21.14 -12.31 27.03
CA GLY A 193 22.36 -12.96 26.53
C GLY A 193 22.13 -14.09 25.51
N ARG A 194 20.89 -14.34 25.06
CA ARG A 194 20.59 -15.42 24.12
C ARG A 194 20.30 -14.90 22.72
N THR A 195 20.56 -15.78 21.76
CA THR A 195 20.23 -15.64 20.34
C THR A 195 19.36 -16.79 19.83
N ALA A 196 19.03 -17.75 20.70
CA ALA A 196 18.15 -18.86 20.39
C ALA A 196 16.68 -18.44 20.49
N LEU A 197 15.86 -18.94 19.57
CA LEU A 197 14.41 -18.73 19.55
C LEU A 197 13.76 -19.58 20.64
N ASP A 198 12.83 -18.99 21.41
CA ASP A 198 11.96 -19.69 22.33
C ASP A 198 10.66 -20.16 21.63
N GLY A 199 9.65 -20.59 22.39
CA GLY A 199 8.37 -21.01 21.84
C GLY A 199 7.52 -19.85 21.32
N GLU A 200 7.60 -18.68 21.95
CA GLU A 200 6.85 -17.48 21.54
C GLU A 200 7.41 -16.90 20.24
N ALA A 201 8.74 -16.83 20.16
CA ALA A 201 9.48 -16.46 18.96
C ALA A 201 9.08 -17.34 17.78
N ARG A 202 9.06 -18.67 17.96
CA ARG A 202 8.60 -19.61 16.92
C ARG A 202 7.15 -19.36 16.50
N ALA A 203 6.24 -19.16 17.46
CA ALA A 203 4.85 -18.83 17.15
C ALA A 203 4.71 -17.53 16.35
N THR A 204 5.57 -16.53 16.58
CA THR A 204 5.62 -15.33 15.72
C THR A 204 6.09 -15.66 14.30
N LEU A 205 7.13 -16.49 14.14
CA LEU A 205 7.60 -16.90 12.82
C LEU A 205 6.53 -17.67 12.04
N ASP A 206 5.77 -18.53 12.71
CA ASP A 206 4.65 -19.24 12.10
C ASP A 206 3.57 -18.26 11.58
N ARG A 207 3.30 -17.17 12.32
CA ARG A 207 2.40 -16.10 11.87
C ARG A 207 2.95 -15.35 10.66
N VAL A 208 4.26 -15.10 10.59
CA VAL A 208 4.89 -14.48 9.43
C VAL A 208 4.70 -15.35 8.20
N VAL A 209 4.97 -16.65 8.31
CA VAL A 209 4.83 -17.61 7.20
C VAL A 209 3.38 -17.71 6.75
N ALA A 210 2.44 -17.79 7.69
CA ALA A 210 1.01 -17.82 7.38
C ALA A 210 0.52 -16.52 6.69
N ALA A 211 1.03 -15.36 7.10
CA ALA A 211 0.67 -14.08 6.51
C ALA A 211 1.21 -13.91 5.08
N LEU A 212 2.33 -14.55 4.77
CA LEU A 212 2.99 -14.49 3.46
C LEU A 212 2.61 -15.68 2.56
N ASP A 213 1.72 -16.56 3.01
CA ASP A 213 1.25 -17.68 2.20
C ASP A 213 0.56 -17.17 0.93
N GLY A 214 0.97 -17.72 -0.22
CA GLY A 214 0.50 -17.27 -1.54
C GLY A 214 1.14 -15.97 -2.07
N VAL A 215 2.07 -15.34 -1.35
CA VAL A 215 2.88 -14.23 -1.88
C VAL A 215 4.06 -14.81 -2.66
N GLU A 216 4.16 -14.51 -3.96
CA GLU A 216 5.29 -14.98 -4.78
C GLU A 216 6.53 -14.11 -4.56
N GLY A 217 7.58 -14.70 -3.97
CA GLY A 217 8.87 -14.05 -3.73
C GLY A 217 8.81 -12.86 -2.75
N PRO A 218 8.31 -13.04 -1.52
CA PRO A 218 8.25 -11.95 -0.53
C PRO A 218 9.65 -11.50 -0.15
N ARG A 219 9.94 -10.21 -0.32
CA ARG A 219 11.19 -9.57 0.11
C ARG A 219 11.06 -9.13 1.56
N LEU A 220 11.90 -9.68 2.42
CA LEU A 220 11.94 -9.39 3.86
C LEU A 220 13.24 -8.70 4.23
N ARG A 221 13.18 -7.83 5.24
CA ARG A 221 14.35 -7.31 5.93
C ARG A 221 14.25 -7.65 7.41
N VAL A 222 15.30 -8.23 7.98
CA VAL A 222 15.37 -8.63 9.38
C VAL A 222 16.45 -7.84 10.09
N ILE A 223 16.08 -7.11 11.13
CA ILE A 223 17.00 -6.26 11.88
C ILE A 223 17.09 -6.80 13.30
N GLY A 224 18.30 -7.21 13.71
CA GLY A 224 18.55 -7.61 15.09
C GLY A 224 18.90 -6.41 15.96
N LEU A 225 18.42 -6.41 17.20
CA LEU A 225 18.66 -5.35 18.19
C LEU A 225 19.11 -5.95 19.53
N THR A 226 19.86 -5.18 20.30
CA THR A 226 20.34 -5.51 21.64
C THR A 226 19.98 -4.42 22.64
N ASP A 227 20.11 -4.73 23.92
CA ASP A 227 20.16 -3.71 24.96
C ASP A 227 21.43 -2.85 24.81
N ALA A 228 21.44 -1.73 25.54
CA ALA A 228 22.55 -0.77 25.56
C ALA A 228 23.76 -1.27 26.37
N GLU A 229 23.72 -2.49 26.90
CA GLU A 229 24.79 -3.03 27.72
C GLU A 229 25.98 -3.52 26.87
N GLY A 230 27.18 -3.18 27.32
CA GLY A 230 28.42 -3.67 26.73
C GLY A 230 28.87 -2.91 25.48
N PRO A 231 30.02 -3.31 24.90
CA PRO A 231 30.64 -2.55 23.82
C PRO A 231 29.87 -2.66 22.50
N ASP A 232 29.80 -1.58 21.72
CA ASP A 232 29.13 -1.52 20.41
C ASP A 232 29.49 -2.68 19.48
N ARG A 233 30.77 -3.07 19.44
CA ARG A 233 31.23 -4.18 18.61
C ARG A 233 30.61 -5.53 19.02
N VAL A 234 30.38 -5.73 20.31
CA VAL A 234 29.72 -6.92 20.85
C VAL A 234 28.23 -6.86 20.51
N ASN A 235 27.59 -5.71 20.71
CA ASN A 235 26.17 -5.50 20.40
C ASN A 235 25.87 -5.67 18.91
N ARG A 236 26.74 -5.16 18.03
CA ARG A 236 26.69 -5.41 16.58
C ARG A 236 26.81 -6.88 16.22
N ARG A 237 27.63 -7.66 16.94
CA ARG A 237 27.75 -9.10 16.70
C ARG A 237 26.51 -9.86 17.18
N ILE A 238 25.99 -9.53 18.35
CA ILE A 238 24.80 -10.21 18.90
C ILE A 238 23.56 -9.88 18.08
N SER A 239 23.37 -8.62 17.69
CA SER A 239 22.30 -8.22 16.77
C SER A 239 22.39 -8.96 15.44
N GLN A 240 23.58 -9.03 14.83
CA GLN A 240 23.79 -9.83 13.62
C GLN A 240 23.35 -11.29 13.81
N GLN A 241 23.81 -11.93 14.89
CA GLN A 241 23.45 -13.33 15.19
C GLN A 241 21.95 -13.53 15.38
N ARG A 242 21.26 -12.59 16.03
CA ARG A 242 19.79 -12.63 16.18
C ARG A 242 19.08 -12.55 14.84
N ALA A 243 19.53 -11.66 13.96
CA ALA A 243 18.97 -11.52 12.62
C ALA A 243 19.22 -12.79 11.78
N GLU A 244 20.42 -13.36 11.87
CA GLU A 244 20.77 -14.64 11.23
C GLU A 244 19.88 -15.79 11.74
N THR A 245 19.72 -15.94 13.06
CA THR A 245 18.84 -16.98 13.62
C THR A 245 17.41 -16.86 13.09
N VAL A 246 16.87 -15.64 13.01
CA VAL A 246 15.51 -15.40 12.50
C VAL A 246 15.42 -15.72 11.00
N ARG A 247 16.38 -15.25 10.20
CA ARG A 247 16.44 -15.55 8.76
C ARG A 247 16.48 -17.06 8.53
N ASP A 248 17.36 -17.76 9.24
CA ASP A 248 17.55 -19.20 9.06
C ASP A 248 16.29 -19.96 9.44
N ALA A 249 15.61 -19.57 10.53
CA ALA A 249 14.33 -20.16 10.93
C ALA A 249 13.19 -19.88 9.94
N LEU A 250 13.10 -18.66 9.37
CA LEU A 250 12.16 -18.36 8.28
C LEU A 250 12.49 -19.19 7.02
N GLY A 251 13.78 -19.42 6.76
CA GLY A 251 14.29 -20.30 5.72
C GLY A 251 13.83 -21.74 5.88
N GLU A 252 13.99 -22.29 7.08
CA GLU A 252 13.53 -23.64 7.45
C GLU A 252 12.00 -23.79 7.33
N ALA A 253 11.26 -22.70 7.55
CA ALA A 253 9.81 -22.66 7.41
C ALA A 253 9.31 -22.47 5.96
N GLY A 254 10.23 -22.40 4.98
CA GLY A 254 9.90 -22.42 3.55
C GLY A 254 9.98 -21.07 2.83
N LEU A 255 10.38 -19.99 3.51
CA LEU A 255 10.66 -18.72 2.84
C LEU A 255 12.06 -18.73 2.22
N GLY A 256 12.20 -18.26 0.98
CA GLY A 256 13.49 -18.23 0.31
C GLY A 256 14.47 -17.29 1.02
N THR A 257 15.54 -17.81 1.62
CA THR A 257 16.53 -16.98 2.34
C THR A 257 17.20 -15.92 1.47
N ALA A 258 17.26 -16.13 0.15
CA ALA A 258 17.74 -15.16 -0.82
C ALA A 258 16.86 -13.89 -0.91
N ASP A 259 15.61 -13.96 -0.47
CA ASP A 259 14.69 -12.83 -0.40
C ASP A 259 14.68 -12.17 0.98
N ILE A 260 15.54 -12.61 1.90
CA ILE A 260 15.62 -12.10 3.27
C ILE A 260 16.96 -11.41 3.48
N GLU A 261 16.93 -10.08 3.49
CA GLU A 261 18.06 -9.25 3.88
C GLU A 261 18.17 -9.16 5.40
N ILE A 262 19.39 -9.14 5.93
CA ILE A 262 19.63 -9.03 7.37
C ILE A 262 20.51 -7.83 7.68
N GLU A 263 20.27 -7.22 8.84
CA GLU A 263 21.03 -6.06 9.30
C GLU A 263 21.30 -6.14 10.81
N ALA A 264 22.52 -5.80 11.19
CA ALA A 264 22.95 -5.65 12.58
C ALA A 264 22.60 -4.25 13.09
N GLY A 265 21.40 -4.08 13.64
CA GLY A 265 20.93 -2.80 14.17
C GLY A 265 21.67 -2.33 15.42
N GLY A 266 22.41 -3.20 16.11
CA GLY A 266 23.13 -2.83 17.32
C GLY A 266 22.18 -2.58 18.49
N VAL A 267 22.39 -1.48 19.22
CA VAL A 267 21.58 -1.11 20.38
C VAL A 267 20.19 -0.67 19.94
N ALA A 268 19.16 -1.12 20.65
CA ALA A 268 17.78 -0.77 20.41
C ALA A 268 17.56 0.75 20.62
N PRO A 269 16.94 1.42 19.65
CA PRO A 269 16.69 2.86 19.71
C PRO A 269 15.63 3.22 20.73
N GLY A 270 15.83 4.32 21.47
CA GLY A 270 14.84 4.83 22.43
C GLY A 270 14.47 3.86 23.56
N VAL A 271 15.18 2.75 23.69
CA VAL A 271 15.03 1.78 24.79
C VAL A 271 16.31 1.83 25.62
N GLU A 272 16.22 2.52 26.75
CA GLU A 272 17.38 2.78 27.61
C GLU A 272 17.61 1.69 28.67
N ASP A 273 16.68 0.74 28.79
CA ASP A 273 16.71 -0.32 29.81
C ASP A 273 17.08 -1.70 29.24
N GLU A 274 17.29 -2.65 30.15
CA GLU A 274 17.51 -4.07 29.82
C GLU A 274 16.17 -4.81 29.62
N SER A 275 15.11 -4.13 29.19
CA SER A 275 13.83 -4.78 28.96
C SER A 275 13.93 -5.82 27.84
N ARG A 276 12.94 -6.72 27.80
CA ARG A 276 12.79 -7.63 26.68
C ARG A 276 12.59 -6.87 25.37
N ASP A 277 12.04 -5.65 25.42
CA ASP A 277 11.90 -4.78 24.26
C ASP A 277 13.24 -4.37 23.66
N ALA A 278 14.30 -4.22 24.45
CA ALA A 278 15.63 -3.95 23.94
C ALA A 278 16.24 -5.15 23.19
N ARG A 279 15.85 -6.38 23.56
CA ARG A 279 16.39 -7.64 23.01
C ARG A 279 15.42 -8.27 22.02
N ARG A 280 15.40 -7.74 20.82
CA ARG A 280 14.47 -8.20 19.77
C ARG A 280 15.12 -8.29 18.40
N ALA A 281 14.44 -8.96 17.49
CA ALA A 281 14.63 -8.81 16.06
C ALA A 281 13.30 -8.38 15.44
N GLU A 282 13.37 -7.51 14.45
CA GLU A 282 12.22 -7.00 13.72
C GLU A 282 12.24 -7.54 12.30
N ILE A 283 11.11 -8.09 11.86
CA ILE A 283 10.92 -8.64 10.52
C ILE A 283 10.02 -7.68 9.77
N TRP A 284 10.51 -7.11 8.67
CA TRP A 284 9.83 -6.14 7.84
C TRP A 284 9.56 -6.73 6.46
N TRP A 285 8.30 -6.77 6.04
CA TRP A 285 7.96 -7.16 4.66
C TRP A 285 7.98 -5.95 3.75
N VAL A 286 8.96 -5.85 2.86
CA VAL A 286 9.22 -4.64 2.05
C VAL A 286 8.72 -4.75 0.61
N GLY A 287 8.31 -5.94 0.16
CA GLY A 287 8.25 -6.18 -1.28
C GLY A 287 7.78 -7.56 -1.68
N GLU A 288 7.44 -7.69 -2.95
CA GLU A 288 7.60 -8.93 -3.71
C GLU A 288 8.74 -8.74 -4.71
N ARG A 289 9.38 -9.82 -5.14
CA ARG A 289 10.29 -9.81 -6.28
C ARG A 289 9.50 -9.37 -7.52
N GLY A 290 9.96 -8.30 -8.16
CA GLY A 290 9.33 -7.76 -9.36
C GLY A 290 8.31 -6.63 -9.13
N SER A 291 8.02 -6.23 -7.88
CA SER A 291 7.16 -5.07 -7.61
C SER A 291 7.85 -3.70 -7.77
N SER A 292 9.10 -3.66 -8.28
CA SER A 292 9.79 -2.41 -8.60
C SER A 292 8.93 -1.59 -9.54
N GLY A 293 8.55 -0.40 -9.10
CA GLY A 293 7.46 0.38 -9.67
C GLY A 293 7.57 0.59 -11.17
N SER A 294 6.42 0.52 -11.82
CA SER A 294 6.13 1.26 -13.04
C SER A 294 6.25 2.76 -12.74
N GLY A 295 7.48 3.27 -12.62
CA GLY A 295 7.76 4.66 -12.91
C GLY A 295 7.41 4.92 -14.39
N PRO A 296 7.02 6.15 -14.76
CA PRO A 296 6.82 6.46 -16.17
C PRO A 296 8.14 6.13 -16.87
N GLN A 297 8.10 5.15 -17.78
CA GLN A 297 9.18 4.93 -18.71
C GLN A 297 9.37 6.27 -19.42
N GLY A 298 10.49 6.94 -19.13
CA GLY A 298 10.97 7.98 -20.01
C GLY A 298 11.10 7.31 -21.36
N GLU A 299 10.30 7.79 -22.32
CA GLU A 299 10.48 7.51 -23.74
C GLU A 299 11.99 7.59 -24.03
N ASP A 300 12.61 6.46 -24.35
CA ASP A 300 13.95 6.46 -24.94
C ASP A 300 13.84 7.28 -26.22
N PRO A 301 14.61 8.38 -26.39
CA PRO A 301 14.67 9.04 -27.67
C PRO A 301 15.33 8.07 -28.66
N ALA A 302 14.63 7.82 -29.76
CA ALA A 302 15.11 7.03 -30.88
C ALA A 302 16.55 7.43 -31.28
N PRO A 303 17.40 6.49 -31.74
CA PRO A 303 18.75 6.81 -32.14
C PRO A 303 18.70 7.75 -33.35
N GLU A 304 19.25 8.95 -33.17
CA GLU A 304 19.45 9.92 -34.23
C GLU A 304 20.37 9.29 -35.29
N ALA A 305 19.80 9.06 -36.48
CA ALA A 305 20.54 8.62 -37.64
C ALA A 305 21.62 9.67 -37.97
N ALA A 306 22.87 9.21 -38.00
CA ALA A 306 24.01 9.94 -38.49
C ALA A 306 23.67 10.63 -39.82
N ARG A 307 23.80 11.95 -39.85
CA ARG A 307 23.83 12.73 -41.09
C ARG A 307 25.28 13.12 -41.36
N ASP A 308 25.82 12.42 -42.33
CA ASP A 308 26.87 12.79 -43.28
C ASP A 308 27.59 14.13 -43.04
N ALA A 309 28.88 14.05 -42.71
CA ALA A 309 29.83 15.13 -42.90
C ALA A 309 30.66 14.83 -44.17
N ASP A 310 30.61 15.73 -45.14
CA ASP A 310 31.46 15.72 -46.34
C ASP A 310 32.83 16.39 -46.03
N PRO A 311 33.94 16.00 -46.68
CA PRO A 311 35.31 16.29 -46.24
C PRO A 311 36.03 17.37 -47.06
N ALA A 312 36.94 18.08 -46.41
CA ALA A 312 38.18 18.69 -46.94
C ALA A 312 38.85 19.39 -45.74
N GLY A 313 40.09 19.15 -45.35
CA GLY A 313 41.29 18.87 -46.13
C GLY A 313 42.25 20.02 -45.88
N ASP A 314 43.19 19.84 -44.94
CA ASP A 314 44.58 20.31 -45.05
C ASP A 314 45.43 19.79 -43.88
N ASP A 315 46.64 19.39 -44.24
CA ASP A 315 47.58 18.52 -43.51
C ASP A 315 48.73 19.38 -42.87
N PRO A 316 49.84 18.85 -42.36
CA PRO A 316 50.10 18.65 -40.93
C PRO A 316 51.26 19.50 -40.36
N ALA A 317 51.40 19.56 -39.03
CA ALA A 317 52.67 19.87 -38.38
C ALA A 317 52.84 19.06 -37.08
N ALA A 318 53.87 18.21 -37.07
CA ALA A 318 54.32 17.45 -35.91
C ALA A 318 55.40 18.24 -35.11
N PRO A 319 56.05 17.66 -34.07
CA PRO A 319 55.67 17.77 -32.66
C PRO A 319 56.75 18.46 -31.81
N GLN A 320 56.44 18.81 -30.55
CA GLN A 320 57.45 19.08 -29.50
C GLN A 320 57.04 18.38 -28.19
N PRO A 321 57.96 17.67 -27.51
CA PRO A 321 57.69 16.91 -26.29
C PRO A 321 57.96 17.74 -25.02
N VAL A 322 57.19 17.50 -23.97
CA VAL A 322 57.56 17.89 -22.60
C VAL A 322 57.17 16.79 -21.61
N GLU A 323 58.13 16.50 -20.74
CA GLU A 323 58.33 15.34 -19.87
C GLU A 323 57.47 15.31 -18.58
N PRO A 324 57.51 14.20 -17.81
CA PRO A 324 56.49 13.85 -16.82
C PRO A 324 56.78 14.44 -15.42
N GLY A 325 55.75 15.01 -14.80
CA GLY A 325 55.74 15.36 -13.38
C GLY A 325 55.11 14.25 -12.55
N GLY A 326 55.94 13.41 -11.95
CA GLY A 326 55.53 12.44 -10.94
C GLY A 326 55.10 13.12 -9.63
N GLY A 327 54.15 12.50 -8.93
CA GLY A 327 53.69 12.97 -7.63
C GLY A 327 52.66 12.06 -7.00
N THR A 328 53.11 10.91 -6.52
CA THR A 328 52.38 10.05 -5.57
C THR A 328 52.14 10.78 -4.25
N ALA A 329 50.94 10.68 -3.69
CA ALA A 329 50.74 10.77 -2.26
C ALA A 329 49.60 9.82 -1.86
N TRP A 330 49.89 9.06 -0.82
CA TRP A 330 49.07 8.04 -0.16
C TRP A 330 47.87 8.65 0.56
#